data_AF-K1T3K7-F1
#
_entry.id   AF-K1T3K7-F1
#
_cell.length_a   1.000
_cell.length_b   1.000
_cell.length_c   1.000
_cell.angle_alpha   90.00
_cell.angle_beta   90.00
_cell.angle_gamma   90.00
#
_symmetry.space_group_name_H-M   'P 1'
#
loop_
_entity.id
_entity.type
_entity.pdbx_description
1 polymer ?
#
loop_
_entity_poly.entity_id
_entity_poly.type
_entity_poly.pdbx_seq_one_letter_code
_entity_poly.pdbx_strand_id
1 'polypeptide(L)'
;MLDLVIEDGEARGIIARNLVTGEIERHGAHAVVLATGGYGNVFFLSTNAMASNGSAAFQCYRKGAGFANPCFTQIHPTCIPVHGDQQSKLTLMSESLRNDGRIWVPKKLEDVKALRAGTKQPSDIAEEDRDYYLERRYPAFGNLVPRDVASRAAKERCDAGYGVNETGLAVFLDFKT
;
A
#
# COMPACT_ATOMS: atom_id res chain seq x y z
N MET A 1 -19.39 13.77 -4.04
CA MET A 1 -19.91 14.14 -5.38
C MET A 1 -20.70 12.96 -5.92
N LEU A 2 -21.93 13.17 -6.34
CA LEU A 2 -22.76 12.16 -6.99
C LEU A 2 -22.57 12.17 -8.50
N ASP A 3 -22.48 13.36 -9.11
CA ASP A 3 -22.37 13.50 -10.56
C ASP A 3 -21.66 14.80 -10.99
N LEU A 4 -21.09 14.81 -12.20
CA LEU A 4 -20.58 15.99 -12.89
C LEU A 4 -21.65 16.51 -13.86
N VAL A 5 -22.00 17.79 -13.82
CA VAL A 5 -22.96 18.37 -14.77
C VAL A 5 -22.21 18.77 -16.04
N ILE A 6 -22.70 18.30 -17.20
CA ILE A 6 -22.16 18.64 -18.52
C ILE A 6 -23.26 19.32 -19.34
N GLU A 7 -22.94 20.44 -19.97
CA GLU A 7 -23.78 21.17 -20.93
C GLU A 7 -22.92 21.58 -22.12
N ASP A 8 -23.38 21.30 -23.34
CA ASP A 8 -22.64 21.57 -24.59
C ASP A 8 -21.19 21.04 -24.60
N GLY A 9 -20.96 19.92 -23.92
CA GLY A 9 -19.62 19.30 -23.79
C GLY A 9 -18.73 19.93 -22.71
N GLU A 10 -19.21 20.95 -22.00
CA GLU A 10 -18.48 21.66 -20.96
C GLU A 10 -18.99 21.30 -19.55
N ALA A 11 -18.07 21.23 -18.59
CA ALA A 11 -18.43 21.04 -17.18
C ALA A 11 -19.07 22.32 -16.61
N ARG A 12 -20.30 22.20 -16.08
CA ARG A 12 -21.10 23.33 -15.55
C ARG A 12 -21.41 23.25 -14.06
N GLY A 13 -20.84 22.28 -13.36
CA GLY A 13 -21.06 22.12 -11.93
C GLY A 13 -21.10 20.66 -11.51
N ILE A 14 -21.61 20.43 -10.30
CA ILE A 14 -21.73 19.08 -9.72
C ILE A 14 -23.08 18.88 -9.04
N ILE A 15 -23.46 17.61 -8.91
CA ILE A 15 -24.49 17.16 -7.99
C ILE A 15 -23.80 16.55 -6.78
N ALA A 16 -24.17 16.99 -5.58
CA ALA A 16 -23.59 16.51 -4.32
C ALA A 16 -24.69 16.02 -3.37
N ARG A 17 -24.30 15.16 -2.43
CA ARG A 17 -25.15 14.74 -1.32
C ARG A 17 -24.60 15.33 -0.04
N ASN A 18 -25.44 16.02 0.71
CA ASN A 18 -25.13 16.41 2.07
C ASN A 18 -25.09 15.14 2.93
N LEU A 19 -23.96 14.84 3.55
CA LEU A 19 -23.80 13.61 4.34
C LEU A 19 -24.51 13.67 5.70
N VAL A 20 -24.92 14.85 6.16
CA VAL A 20 -25.64 15.04 7.42
C VAL A 20 -27.15 14.96 7.19
N THR A 21 -27.68 15.75 6.26
CA THR A 21 -29.13 15.83 6.01
C THR A 21 -29.63 14.81 4.99
N GLY A 22 -28.74 14.30 4.13
CA GLY A 22 -29.08 13.42 3.02
C GLY A 22 -29.60 14.13 1.78
N GLU A 23 -29.79 15.45 1.83
CA GLU A 23 -30.29 16.27 0.73
C GLU A 23 -29.35 16.24 -0.49
N ILE A 24 -29.95 16.32 -1.68
CA ILE A 24 -29.23 16.42 -2.94
C ILE A 24 -29.13 17.90 -3.31
N GLU A 25 -27.89 18.37 -3.43
CA GLU A 25 -27.55 19.75 -3.71
C GLU A 25 -27.00 19.90 -5.13
N ARG A 26 -27.27 21.05 -5.74
CA ARG A 26 -26.78 21.42 -7.07
C ARG A 26 -25.84 22.61 -6.94
N HIS A 27 -24.62 22.43 -7.42
CA HIS A 27 -23.57 23.45 -7.34
C HIS A 27 -23.16 23.83 -8.76
N GLY A 28 -23.69 24.93 -9.28
CA GLY A 28 -23.35 25.46 -10.60
C GLY A 28 -22.00 26.19 -10.58
N ALA A 29 -21.19 26.01 -11.62
CA ALA A 29 -19.88 26.67 -11.73
C ALA A 29 -19.44 26.82 -13.19
N HIS A 30 -18.65 27.87 -13.47
CA HIS A 30 -18.02 28.05 -14.78
C HIS A 30 -16.86 27.06 -15.03
N ALA A 31 -16.27 26.53 -13.95
CA ALA A 31 -15.21 25.53 -14.00
C ALA A 31 -15.32 24.59 -12.80
N VAL A 32 -15.00 23.31 -13.00
CA VAL A 32 -14.99 22.29 -11.95
C VAL A 32 -13.59 21.69 -11.84
N VAL A 33 -12.99 21.75 -10.65
CA VAL A 33 -11.70 21.15 -10.36
C VAL A 33 -11.90 19.94 -9.44
N LEU A 34 -11.46 18.77 -9.88
CA LEU A 34 -11.48 17.57 -9.04
C LEU A 34 -10.12 17.32 -8.39
N ALA A 35 -10.10 17.36 -7.06
CA ALA A 35 -8.94 17.04 -6.22
C ALA A 35 -9.30 15.97 -5.18
N THR A 36 -9.96 14.90 -5.62
CA THR A 36 -10.65 13.93 -4.73
C THR A 36 -9.77 12.78 -4.22
N GLY A 37 -8.45 12.87 -4.40
CA GLY A 37 -7.49 11.83 -4.01
C GLY A 37 -7.51 10.60 -4.91
N GLY A 38 -6.88 9.51 -4.43
CA GLY A 38 -6.71 8.26 -5.18
C GLY A 38 -7.87 7.27 -5.04
N TYR A 39 -7.69 6.09 -5.62
CA TYR A 39 -8.66 5.00 -5.71
C TYR A 39 -8.20 3.72 -4.98
N GLY A 40 -7.28 3.83 -4.00
CA GLY A 40 -6.63 2.65 -3.43
C GLY A 40 -7.52 1.71 -2.63
N ASN A 41 -8.77 2.07 -2.32
CA ASN A 41 -9.72 1.16 -1.67
C ASN A 41 -10.30 0.09 -2.63
N VAL A 42 -9.93 0.11 -3.92
CA VAL A 42 -10.17 -1.02 -4.82
C VAL A 42 -9.34 -2.25 -4.43
N PHE A 43 -8.28 -2.05 -3.64
CA PHE A 43 -7.51 -3.11 -3.00
C PHE A 43 -7.98 -3.33 -1.57
N PHE A 44 -8.11 -4.59 -1.17
CA PHE A 44 -8.52 -4.96 0.18
C PHE A 44 -7.53 -4.45 1.23
N LEU A 45 -6.22 -4.57 0.98
CA LEU A 45 -5.16 -4.06 1.84
C LEU A 45 -4.61 -2.75 1.28
N SER A 46 -4.73 -1.67 2.04
CA SER A 46 -4.30 -0.33 1.58
C SER A 46 -3.84 0.56 2.73
N THR A 47 -2.85 1.41 2.48
CA THR A 47 -2.46 2.48 3.41
C THR A 47 -3.33 3.73 3.29
N ASN A 48 -4.22 3.78 2.28
CA ASN A 48 -5.05 4.94 2.03
C ASN A 48 -6.13 5.14 3.12
N ALA A 49 -6.64 6.36 3.20
CA ALA A 49 -7.83 6.63 3.98
C ALA A 49 -9.06 5.96 3.35
N MET A 50 -10.05 5.63 4.19
CA MET A 50 -11.28 4.95 3.75
C MET A 50 -12.05 5.72 2.66
N ALA A 51 -11.95 7.06 2.66
CA ALA A 51 -12.61 7.93 1.69
C ALA A 51 -11.87 8.03 0.34
N SER A 52 -10.66 7.47 0.20
CA SER A 52 -9.90 7.45 -1.06
C SER A 52 -10.46 6.41 -2.03
N ASN A 53 -11.66 6.69 -2.54
CA ASN A 53 -12.51 5.72 -3.24
C ASN A 53 -12.61 5.88 -4.76
N GLY A 54 -11.93 6.88 -5.33
CA GLY A 54 -11.93 7.11 -6.78
C GLY A 54 -13.28 7.46 -7.41
N SER A 55 -14.38 7.51 -6.65
CA SER A 55 -15.74 7.62 -7.19
C SER A 55 -15.94 8.85 -8.07
N ALA A 56 -15.42 10.01 -7.66
CA ALA A 56 -15.58 11.24 -8.42
C ALA A 56 -14.82 11.21 -9.76
N ALA A 57 -13.57 10.74 -9.76
CA ALA A 57 -12.79 10.56 -10.97
C ALA A 57 -13.48 9.59 -11.95
N PHE A 58 -14.03 8.49 -11.42
CA PHE A 58 -14.75 7.50 -12.23
C PHE A 58 -16.05 8.06 -12.82
N GLN A 59 -16.79 8.90 -12.09
CA GLN A 59 -17.98 9.57 -12.63
C GLN A 59 -17.63 10.50 -13.79
N CYS A 60 -16.52 11.23 -13.71
CA CYS A 60 -16.04 12.04 -14.84
C CYS A 60 -15.62 11.19 -16.03
N TYR A 61 -14.91 10.08 -15.80
CA TYR A 61 -14.55 9.14 -16.86
C TYR A 61 -15.78 8.63 -17.60
N ARG A 62 -16.85 8.27 -16.87
CA ARG A 62 -18.13 7.86 -17.46
C ARG A 62 -18.81 8.95 -18.30
N LYS A 63 -18.40 10.21 -18.17
CA LYS A 63 -18.86 11.35 -18.98
C LYS A 63 -17.89 11.75 -20.08
N GLY A 64 -16.94 10.89 -20.42
CA GLY A 64 -16.02 11.09 -21.53
C GLY A 64 -14.70 11.78 -21.16
N ALA A 65 -14.46 12.07 -19.88
CA ALA A 65 -13.13 12.52 -19.46
C ALA A 65 -12.09 11.40 -19.67
N GLY A 66 -10.87 11.76 -20.10
CA GLY A 66 -9.78 10.80 -20.19
C GLY A 66 -9.39 10.25 -18.81
N PHE A 67 -8.99 8.97 -18.75
CA PHE A 67 -8.54 8.32 -17.51
C PHE A 67 -7.26 7.53 -17.77
N ALA A 68 -6.13 8.17 -17.52
CA ALA A 68 -4.82 7.63 -17.85
C ALA A 68 -4.30 6.68 -16.76
N ASN A 69 -3.68 5.59 -17.21
CA ASN A 69 -2.88 4.67 -16.40
C ASN A 69 -3.53 4.15 -15.10
N PRO A 70 -4.82 3.77 -15.07
CA PRO A 70 -5.48 3.29 -13.85
C PRO A 70 -4.87 1.97 -13.30
N CYS A 71 -4.14 1.23 -14.13
CA CYS A 71 -3.44 0.01 -13.75
C CYS A 71 -2.07 0.24 -13.10
N PHE A 72 -1.52 1.47 -13.13
CA PHE A 72 -0.21 1.77 -12.55
C PHE A 72 -0.34 2.10 -11.06
N THR A 73 -0.45 1.06 -10.24
CA THR A 73 -0.62 1.18 -8.79
C THR A 73 0.68 0.89 -8.06
N GLN A 74 1.14 1.83 -7.23
CA GLN A 74 2.36 1.65 -6.42
C GLN A 74 2.04 0.88 -5.14
N ILE A 75 2.88 -0.13 -4.83
CA ILE A 75 2.85 -0.85 -3.56
C ILE A 75 4.03 -0.38 -2.71
N HIS A 76 3.73 0.10 -1.50
CA HIS A 76 4.76 0.51 -0.55
C HIS A 76 5.39 -0.72 0.11
N PRO A 77 6.73 -0.82 0.22
CA PRO A 77 7.39 -2.02 0.74
C PRO A 77 7.27 -2.19 2.26
N THR A 78 7.02 -1.11 3.00
CA THR A 78 7.00 -1.12 4.47
C THR A 78 5.67 -0.60 5.01
N CYS A 79 4.90 -1.49 5.61
CA CYS A 79 3.70 -1.18 6.39
C CYS A 79 3.63 -2.15 7.55
N ILE A 80 2.89 -1.79 8.60
CA ILE A 80 2.66 -2.70 9.72
C ILE A 80 1.90 -3.92 9.18
N PRO A 81 2.34 -5.15 9.49
CA PRO A 81 1.66 -6.36 9.03
C PRO A 81 0.18 -6.40 9.42
N VAL A 82 -0.58 -7.15 8.64
CA VAL A 82 -1.99 -7.41 8.91
C VAL A 82 -2.15 -8.15 10.24
N HIS A 83 -3.09 -7.68 11.06
CA HIS A 83 -3.60 -8.32 12.27
C HIS A 83 -5.03 -8.81 12.02
N GLY A 84 -5.20 -10.11 11.80
CA GLY A 84 -6.50 -10.72 11.53
C GLY A 84 -7.05 -10.48 10.12
N ASP A 85 -8.22 -11.05 9.85
CA ASP A 85 -8.85 -11.07 8.52
C ASP A 85 -9.75 -9.87 8.22
N GLN A 86 -10.16 -9.12 9.24
CA GLN A 86 -11.03 -7.94 9.09
C GLN A 86 -10.29 -6.63 8.80
N GLN A 87 -8.95 -6.63 8.88
CA GLN A 87 -8.16 -5.42 8.68
C GLN A 87 -7.92 -5.14 7.19
N SER A 88 -8.50 -4.05 6.69
CA SER A 88 -8.27 -3.53 5.33
C SER A 88 -7.30 -2.35 5.28
N LYS A 89 -7.23 -1.56 6.36
CA LYS A 89 -6.35 -0.40 6.46
C LYS A 89 -5.01 -0.77 7.11
N LEU A 90 -3.92 -0.50 6.41
CA LEU A 90 -2.56 -0.71 6.88
C LEU A 90 -1.95 0.61 7.35
N THR A 91 -1.20 0.55 8.44
CA THR A 91 -0.42 1.69 8.92
C THR A 91 0.90 1.75 8.17
N LEU A 92 1.17 2.88 7.52
CA LEU A 92 2.42 3.11 6.80
C LEU A 92 3.59 3.21 7.78
N MET A 93 4.70 2.55 7.45
CA MET A 93 5.99 2.80 8.08
C MET A 93 6.85 3.60 7.10
N SER A 94 7.32 4.78 7.52
CA SER A 94 8.06 5.72 6.66
C SER A 94 9.20 5.02 5.93
N GLU A 95 9.38 5.34 4.65
CA GLU A 95 10.52 4.85 3.87
C GLU A 95 11.85 5.26 4.49
N SER A 96 11.92 6.40 5.18
CA SER A 96 13.15 6.84 5.87
C SER A 96 13.71 5.76 6.81
N LEU A 97 12.86 4.87 7.31
CA LEU A 97 13.27 3.75 8.13
C LEU A 97 14.17 2.74 7.40
N ARG A 98 14.09 2.62 6.07
CA ARG A 98 15.01 1.78 5.29
C ARG A 98 16.38 2.42 5.07
N ASN A 99 16.53 3.72 5.37
CA ASN A 99 17.85 4.36 5.33
C ASN A 99 18.74 3.82 6.45
N ASP A 100 18.16 3.65 7.63
CA ASP A 100 18.88 3.20 8.83
C ASP A 100 18.63 1.71 9.13
N GLY A 101 17.53 1.16 8.63
CA GLY A 101 17.09 -0.20 8.89
C GLY A 101 17.46 -1.20 7.78
N ARG A 102 17.72 -2.43 8.18
CA ARG A 102 18.06 -3.54 7.28
C ARG A 102 16.91 -4.54 7.21
N ILE A 103 16.53 -4.91 5.99
CA ILE A 103 15.40 -5.83 5.78
C ILE A 103 15.91 -7.27 5.62
N TRP A 104 15.33 -8.21 6.37
CA TRP A 104 15.76 -9.60 6.34
C TRP A 104 14.65 -10.63 6.56
N VAL A 105 14.97 -11.86 6.20
CA VAL A 105 14.22 -13.09 6.54
C VAL A 105 15.22 -14.17 6.98
N PRO A 106 14.83 -15.19 7.76
CA PRO A 106 15.73 -16.29 8.09
C PRO A 106 16.24 -17.01 6.84
N LYS A 107 17.50 -17.47 6.84
CA LYS A 107 18.04 -18.31 5.76
C LYS A 107 17.44 -19.73 5.77
N LYS A 108 17.06 -20.23 6.95
CA LYS A 108 16.56 -21.59 7.17
C LYS A 108 15.05 -21.57 7.38
N LEU A 109 14.32 -22.46 6.69
CA LEU A 109 12.87 -22.59 6.87
C LEU A 109 12.48 -23.11 8.26
N GLU A 110 13.37 -23.83 8.93
CA GLU A 110 13.17 -24.28 10.32
C GLU A 110 13.05 -23.10 11.28
N ASP A 111 13.86 -22.06 11.09
CA ASP A 111 13.78 -20.84 11.88
C ASP A 111 12.50 -20.07 11.59
N VAL A 112 12.03 -20.05 10.33
CA VAL A 112 10.72 -19.48 9.99
C VAL A 112 9.61 -20.21 10.75
N LYS A 113 9.61 -21.54 10.75
CA LYS A 113 8.61 -22.34 11.49
C LYS A 113 8.68 -22.06 12.99
N ALA A 114 9.89 -21.99 13.57
CA ALA A 114 10.09 -21.72 14.98
C ALA A 114 9.62 -20.30 15.38
N LEU A 115 9.87 -19.29 14.54
CA LEU A 115 9.38 -17.92 14.72
C LEU A 115 7.84 -17.88 14.68
N ARG A 116 7.23 -18.54 13.70
CA ARG A 116 5.76 -18.59 13.57
C ARG A 116 5.09 -19.37 14.71
N ALA A 117 5.76 -20.38 15.25
CA ALA A 117 5.31 -21.12 16.43
C ALA A 117 5.56 -20.39 17.76
N GLY A 118 6.26 -19.25 17.73
CA GLY A 118 6.64 -18.49 18.93
C GLY A 118 7.71 -19.16 19.80
N THR A 119 8.35 -20.24 19.31
CA THR A 119 9.40 -20.96 20.06
C THR A 119 10.77 -20.30 19.93
N LYS A 120 10.94 -19.40 18.97
CA LYS A 120 12.10 -18.52 18.81
C LYS A 120 11.63 -17.09 18.64
N GLN A 121 12.45 -16.16 19.11
CA GLN A 121 12.32 -14.73 18.85
C GLN A 121 13.27 -14.30 17.72
N PRO A 122 13.00 -13.17 17.04
CA PRO A 122 13.88 -12.66 15.98
C PRO A 122 15.31 -12.41 16.48
N SER A 123 15.47 -12.03 17.76
CA SER A 123 16.76 -11.85 18.42
C SER A 123 17.58 -13.12 18.58
N ASP A 124 16.94 -14.29 18.55
CA ASP A 124 17.61 -15.58 18.72
C ASP A 124 18.23 -16.09 17.42
N ILE A 125 17.93 -15.43 16.29
CA ILE A 125 18.53 -15.72 14.99
C ILE A 125 19.82 -14.90 14.87
N ALA A 126 20.95 -15.60 14.86
CA ALA A 126 22.28 -15.02 14.66
C ALA A 126 22.38 -14.30 13.31
N GLU A 127 23.21 -13.26 13.23
CA GLU A 127 23.26 -12.39 12.04
C GLU A 127 23.65 -13.15 10.77
N GLU A 128 24.56 -14.11 10.88
CA GLU A 128 24.98 -15.00 9.79
C GLU A 128 23.85 -15.89 9.26
N ASP A 129 22.79 -16.10 10.05
CA ASP A 129 21.59 -16.87 9.68
C ASP A 129 20.46 -15.99 9.11
N ARG A 130 20.70 -14.68 8.96
CA ARG A 130 19.74 -13.72 8.37
C ARG A 130 20.06 -13.47 6.89
N ASP A 131 19.07 -13.61 6.03
CA ASP A 131 19.16 -13.21 4.61
C ASP A 131 18.71 -11.75 4.46
N TYR A 132 19.69 -10.84 4.46
CA TYR A 132 19.52 -9.45 4.04
C TYR A 132 19.34 -9.40 2.51
N TYR A 133 18.18 -9.87 2.04
CA TYR A 133 17.97 -10.23 0.64
C TYR A 133 18.10 -9.06 -0.33
N LEU A 134 17.84 -7.82 0.10
CA LEU A 134 18.06 -6.64 -0.74
C LEU A 134 19.55 -6.33 -0.92
N GLU A 135 20.33 -6.39 0.16
CA GLU A 135 21.78 -6.21 0.13
C GLU A 135 22.47 -7.30 -0.69
N ARG A 136 22.02 -8.55 -0.56
CA ARG A 136 22.53 -9.68 -1.36
C ARG A 136 22.22 -9.53 -2.85
N ARG A 137 21.00 -9.12 -3.21
CA ARG A 137 20.55 -9.03 -4.62
C ARG A 137 21.01 -7.75 -5.30
N TYR A 138 21.11 -6.66 -4.55
CA TYR A 138 21.42 -5.32 -5.06
C TYR A 138 22.54 -4.68 -4.24
N PRO A 139 23.79 -5.19 -4.27
CA PRO A 139 24.86 -4.74 -3.39
C PRO A 139 25.18 -3.24 -3.49
N ALA A 140 24.94 -2.62 -4.65
CA ALA A 140 25.18 -1.20 -4.87
C ALA A 140 24.17 -0.28 -4.15
N PHE A 141 22.96 -0.78 -3.85
CA PHE A 141 21.88 0.03 -3.28
C PHE A 141 21.42 -0.47 -1.90
N GLY A 142 21.52 -1.78 -1.65
CA GLY A 142 21.04 -2.41 -0.42
C GLY A 142 19.56 -2.08 -0.15
N ASN A 143 19.28 -1.57 1.03
CA ASN A 143 17.92 -1.22 1.44
C ASN A 143 17.36 0.03 0.73
N LEU A 144 18.17 0.76 -0.05
CA LEU A 144 17.81 1.95 -0.82
C LEU A 144 17.38 1.67 -2.26
N VAL A 145 17.14 0.40 -2.62
CA VAL A 145 16.55 0.07 -3.93
C VAL A 145 15.20 0.78 -4.13
N PRO A 146 14.79 1.01 -5.40
CA PRO A 146 13.46 1.51 -5.72
C PRO A 146 12.34 0.71 -5.03
N ARG A 147 11.26 1.40 -4.66
CA ARG A 147 10.14 0.81 -3.91
C ARG A 147 9.53 -0.41 -4.59
N ASP A 148 9.41 -0.40 -5.90
CA ASP A 148 8.87 -1.53 -6.67
C ASP A 148 9.78 -2.76 -6.56
N VAL A 149 11.10 -2.57 -6.61
CA VAL A 149 12.09 -3.62 -6.44
C VAL A 149 12.04 -4.20 -5.03
N ALA A 150 11.98 -3.34 -4.00
CA ALA A 150 11.84 -3.76 -2.61
C ALA A 150 10.56 -4.56 -2.39
N SER A 151 9.40 -4.05 -2.84
CA SER A 151 8.11 -4.71 -2.69
C SER A 151 8.06 -6.07 -3.39
N ARG A 152 8.60 -6.17 -4.62
CA ARG A 152 8.69 -7.43 -5.36
C ARG A 152 9.62 -8.44 -4.68
N ALA A 153 10.76 -7.99 -4.18
CA ALA A 153 11.70 -8.86 -3.49
C ALA A 153 11.13 -9.41 -2.18
N ALA A 154 10.44 -8.57 -1.39
CA ALA A 154 9.74 -9.00 -0.18
C ALA A 154 8.67 -10.05 -0.52
N LYS A 155 7.84 -9.77 -1.54
CA LYS A 155 6.81 -10.71 -2.00
C LYS A 155 7.40 -12.05 -2.41
N GLU A 156 8.48 -12.05 -3.20
CA GLU A 156 9.16 -13.27 -3.65
C GLU A 156 9.66 -14.11 -2.46
N ARG A 157 10.21 -13.48 -1.42
CA ARG A 157 10.64 -14.20 -0.20
C ARG A 157 9.45 -14.79 0.55
N CYS A 158 8.36 -14.04 0.70
CA CYS A 158 7.15 -14.54 1.35
C CYS A 158 6.53 -15.71 0.56
N ASP A 159 6.41 -15.59 -0.77
CA ASP A 159 5.90 -16.63 -1.66
C ASP A 159 6.75 -17.91 -1.61
N ALA A 160 8.08 -17.76 -1.44
CA ALA A 160 9.01 -18.87 -1.24
C ALA A 160 8.96 -19.48 0.18
N GLY A 161 8.04 -19.03 1.04
CA GLY A 161 7.81 -19.57 2.37
C GLY A 161 8.64 -18.93 3.49
N TYR A 162 9.41 -17.88 3.20
CA TYR A 162 10.33 -17.27 4.18
C TYR A 162 9.72 -16.14 5.03
N GLY A 163 8.44 -15.79 4.87
CA GLY A 163 7.81 -14.74 5.67
C GLY A 163 7.65 -15.11 7.15
N VAL A 164 7.68 -14.13 8.05
CA VAL A 164 8.08 -14.37 9.46
C VAL A 164 6.99 -14.16 10.53
N ASN A 165 5.78 -13.74 10.16
CA ASN A 165 4.63 -13.63 11.08
C ASN A 165 3.66 -14.81 10.93
N GLU A 166 2.58 -14.82 11.72
CA GLU A 166 1.52 -15.85 11.66
C GLU A 166 0.95 -16.06 10.25
N THR A 167 0.74 -14.98 9.49
CA THR A 167 0.24 -15.07 8.11
C THR A 167 1.29 -15.50 7.09
N GLY A 168 2.58 -15.45 7.45
CA GLY A 168 3.70 -15.68 6.56
C GLY A 168 3.91 -14.59 5.49
N LEU A 169 3.28 -13.42 5.66
CA LEU A 169 3.32 -12.31 4.69
C LEU A 169 4.22 -11.14 5.13
N ALA A 170 4.87 -11.24 6.28
CA ALA A 170 5.77 -10.22 6.80
C ALA A 170 7.25 -10.57 6.59
N VAL A 171 8.09 -9.55 6.58
CA VAL A 171 9.56 -9.62 6.68
C VAL A 171 10.02 -8.77 7.86
N PHE A 172 11.25 -8.96 8.34
CA PHE A 172 11.80 -8.11 9.39
C PHE A 172 12.40 -6.82 8.82
N LEU A 173 12.23 -5.73 9.57
CA LEU A 173 12.96 -4.48 9.41
C LEU A 173 13.71 -4.24 10.71
N ASP A 174 15.04 -4.35 10.67
CA ASP A 174 15.90 -4.29 11.86
C ASP A 174 16.67 -2.97 11.92
N PHE A 175 16.62 -2.32 13.08
CA PHE A 175 17.33 -1.07 13.37
C PHE A 175 18.50 -1.25 14.34
N LYS A 176 18.80 -2.48 14.76
CA LYS A 176 19.99 -2.73 15.55
C LYS A 176 21.21 -2.40 14.70
N THR A 177 22.00 -1.49 15.24
CA THR A 177 23.34 -1.12 14.76
C THR A 177 24.38 -1.92 15.52
#